data_AF-A0A959V650-F1
#
_entry.id   AF-A0A959V650-F1
#
_cell.length_a   1.000
_cell.length_b   1.000
_cell.length_c   1.000
_cell.angle_alpha   90.00
_cell.angle_beta   90.00
_cell.angle_gamma   90.00
#
_symmetry.space_group_name_H-M   'P 1'
#
loop_
_entity.id
_entity.type
_entity.pdbx_description
1 polymer ?
#
loop_
_entity_poly.entity_id
_entity_poly.type
_entity_poly.pdbx_seq_one_letter_code
_entity_poly.pdbx_strand_id
1 'polypeptide(L)'
;MAIHIHFQPGEDQSVQAAQYFREVASTTVSPAMEGMVEQDHLIPGPEGVFLHLRIWSQENLDEQALHELFDHLLAVRSGLQQVQEHPGEPDPLAEAAGHWLSPSLGERDLFVELTIAGPDGKDQDTAEFSMGLIQGRAVLISTDTALFTRLQDGLFGLALAGEGSYLVEDLEERPVLRKAS
;
A
#
# COMPACT_ATOMS: atom_id res chain seq x y z
N MET A 1 4.60 18.02 4.87
CA MET A 1 4.93 16.69 5.37
C MET A 1 6.41 16.59 5.68
N ALA A 2 6.74 16.15 6.90
CA ALA A 2 8.11 15.90 7.34
C ALA A 2 8.23 14.44 7.76
N ILE A 3 9.02 13.67 7.02
CA ILE A 3 9.17 12.22 7.18
C ILE A 3 10.55 11.91 7.80
N HIS A 4 10.57 11.05 8.82
CA HIS A 4 11.78 10.41 9.32
C HIS A 4 11.82 8.94 8.94
N ILE A 5 12.98 8.47 8.50
CA ILE A 5 13.16 7.09 8.02
C ILE A 5 14.27 6.43 8.83
N HIS A 6 13.99 5.24 9.35
CA HIS A 6 14.97 4.37 9.99
C HIS A 6 14.99 3.01 9.28
N PHE A 7 16.15 2.63 8.74
CA PHE A 7 16.35 1.35 8.07
C PHE A 7 17.11 0.36 8.95
N GLN A 8 16.64 -0.88 8.99
CA GLN A 8 17.35 -1.99 9.60
C GLN A 8 17.54 -3.10 8.54
N PRO A 9 18.78 -3.39 8.13
CA PRO A 9 19.07 -4.36 7.09
C PRO A 9 18.98 -5.82 7.58
N GLY A 10 18.79 -6.74 6.64
CA GLY A 10 19.00 -8.17 6.81
C GLY A 10 17.74 -9.02 6.59
N GLU A 11 17.93 -10.21 6.00
CA GLU A 11 16.85 -11.14 5.68
C GLU A 11 16.02 -11.55 6.91
N ASP A 12 16.68 -11.89 8.03
CA ASP A 12 15.99 -12.21 9.28
C ASP A 12 15.13 -11.05 9.77
N GLN A 13 15.60 -9.82 9.58
CA GLN A 13 14.87 -8.61 9.93
C GLN A 13 13.65 -8.43 9.00
N SER A 14 13.81 -8.64 7.69
CA SER A 14 12.70 -8.62 6.72
C SER A 14 11.59 -9.58 7.12
N VAL A 15 11.94 -10.82 7.45
CA VAL A 15 10.97 -11.87 7.80
C VAL A 15 10.23 -11.53 9.09
N GLN A 16 10.97 -11.12 10.14
CA GLN A 16 10.38 -10.73 11.42
C GLN A 16 9.46 -9.51 11.27
N ALA A 17 9.91 -8.49 10.55
CA ALA A 17 9.12 -7.29 10.27
C ALA A 17 7.86 -7.63 9.48
N ALA A 18 7.96 -8.43 8.41
CA ALA A 18 6.81 -8.83 7.60
C ALA A 18 5.79 -9.67 8.38
N GLN A 19 6.22 -10.49 9.35
CA GLN A 19 5.30 -11.21 10.24
C GLN A 19 4.53 -10.23 11.13
N TYR A 20 5.24 -9.35 11.83
CA TYR A 20 4.64 -8.34 12.70
C TYR A 20 3.69 -7.39 11.92
N PHE A 21 4.13 -6.90 10.76
CA PHE A 21 3.34 -5.99 9.93
C PHE A 21 2.06 -6.64 9.39
N ARG A 22 2.07 -7.95 9.07
CA ARG A 22 0.85 -8.67 8.67
C ARG A 22 -0.17 -8.74 9.80
N GLU A 23 0.29 -9.01 11.01
CA GLU A 23 -0.58 -9.05 12.19
C GLU A 23 -1.24 -7.68 12.39
N VAL A 24 -0.46 -6.59 12.35
CA VAL A 24 -0.98 -5.23 12.49
C VAL A 24 -1.91 -4.83 11.36
N ALA A 25 -1.55 -5.13 10.11
CA ALA A 25 -2.40 -4.85 8.93
C ALA A 25 -3.77 -5.52 9.07
N SER A 26 -3.83 -6.76 9.54
CA SER A 26 -5.10 -7.47 9.76
C SER A 26 -6.01 -6.75 10.76
N THR A 27 -5.44 -6.15 11.81
CA THR A 27 -6.21 -5.38 12.81
C THR A 27 -6.67 -4.01 12.31
N THR A 28 -6.01 -3.44 11.30
CA THR A 28 -6.34 -2.12 10.74
C THR A 28 -7.32 -2.23 9.58
N VAL A 29 -7.07 -3.17 8.65
CA VAL A 29 -7.81 -3.29 7.39
C VAL A 29 -9.12 -4.04 7.58
N SER A 30 -9.15 -5.12 8.37
CA SER A 30 -10.38 -5.94 8.52
C SER A 30 -11.57 -5.13 9.04
N PRO A 31 -11.42 -4.26 10.06
CA PRO A 31 -12.53 -3.40 10.49
C PRO A 31 -12.88 -2.32 9.46
N ALA A 32 -11.90 -1.78 8.75
CA ALA A 32 -12.14 -0.75 7.72
C ALA A 32 -12.93 -1.31 6.53
N MET A 33 -12.77 -2.60 6.22
CA MET A 33 -13.52 -3.29 5.18
C MET A 33 -14.96 -3.64 5.58
N GLU A 34 -15.35 -3.46 6.84
CA GLU A 34 -16.71 -3.78 7.30
C GLU A 34 -17.75 -2.93 6.54
N GLY A 35 -18.70 -3.61 5.88
CA GLY A 35 -19.75 -2.95 5.10
C GLY A 35 -19.34 -2.54 3.68
N MET A 36 -18.09 -2.77 3.26
CA MET A 36 -17.70 -2.59 1.86
C MET A 36 -18.25 -3.70 0.97
N VAL A 37 -18.56 -3.35 -0.28
CA VAL A 37 -19.04 -4.27 -1.31
C VAL A 37 -17.96 -4.44 -2.37
N GLU A 38 -17.74 -5.69 -2.77
CA GLU A 38 -16.81 -6.07 -3.83
C GLU A 38 -17.33 -5.67 -5.22
N GLN A 39 -16.43 -5.11 -6.03
CA GLN A 39 -16.64 -4.70 -7.42
C GLN A 39 -15.51 -5.26 -8.28
N ASP A 40 -15.87 -6.04 -9.29
CA ASP A 40 -14.94 -6.67 -10.22
C ASP A 40 -14.78 -5.86 -11.51
N HIS A 41 -13.53 -5.58 -11.87
CA HIS A 41 -13.18 -4.92 -13.12
C HIS A 41 -12.13 -5.74 -13.88
N LEU A 42 -12.47 -6.13 -15.12
CA LEU A 42 -11.54 -6.77 -16.04
C LEU A 42 -11.11 -5.77 -17.10
N ILE A 43 -9.80 -5.56 -17.22
CA ILE A 43 -9.22 -4.61 -18.15
C ILE A 43 -8.40 -5.39 -19.18
N PRO A 44 -8.74 -5.28 -20.47
CA PRO A 44 -7.98 -5.93 -21.52
C PRO A 44 -6.62 -5.26 -21.68
N GLY A 45 -5.57 -6.06 -21.58
CA GLY A 45 -4.19 -5.71 -21.89
C GLY A 45 -3.73 -6.23 -23.26
N PRO A 46 -2.47 -5.99 -23.63
CA PRO A 46 -1.88 -6.51 -24.86
C PRO A 46 -1.77 -8.04 -24.84
N GLU A 47 -1.78 -8.66 -26.02
CA GLU A 47 -1.53 -10.09 -26.21
C GLU A 47 -2.47 -11.04 -25.43
N GLY A 48 -3.68 -10.57 -25.11
CA GLY A 48 -4.68 -11.36 -24.39
C GLY A 48 -4.47 -11.42 -22.88
N VAL A 49 -3.51 -10.66 -22.33
CA VAL A 49 -3.38 -10.48 -20.88
C VAL A 49 -4.55 -9.66 -20.36
N PHE A 50 -5.09 -10.03 -19.20
CA PHE A 50 -6.12 -9.25 -18.51
C PHE A 50 -5.60 -8.79 -17.15
N LEU A 51 -5.85 -7.52 -16.82
CA LEU A 51 -5.72 -7.05 -15.45
C LEU A 51 -7.08 -7.21 -14.79
N HIS A 52 -7.13 -8.02 -13.74
CA HIS A 52 -8.30 -8.18 -12.89
C HIS A 52 -8.11 -7.33 -11.66
N LEU A 53 -8.96 -6.32 -11.51
CA LEU A 53 -8.98 -5.42 -10.37
C LEU A 53 -10.24 -5.71 -9.55
N ARG A 54 -10.05 -6.14 -8.30
CA ARG A 54 -11.12 -6.32 -7.32
C ARG A 54 -11.07 -5.16 -6.36
N ILE A 55 -12.19 -4.48 -6.19
CA ILE A 55 -12.28 -3.28 -5.34
C ILE A 55 -13.38 -3.48 -4.31
N TRP A 56 -13.06 -3.27 -3.04
CA TRP A 56 -14.03 -3.19 -1.96
C TRP A 56 -14.19 -1.72 -1.58
N SER A 57 -15.43 -1.25 -1.62
CA SER A 57 -15.80 0.13 -1.31
C SER A 57 -17.22 0.19 -0.73
N GLN A 58 -17.51 1.20 0.07
CA GLN A 58 -18.90 1.47 0.51
C GLN A 58 -19.74 2.10 -0.61
N GLU A 59 -19.10 2.69 -1.61
CA GLU A 59 -19.73 3.39 -2.72
C GLU A 59 -19.25 2.83 -4.07
N ASN A 60 -20.10 2.92 -5.09
CA ASN A 60 -19.68 2.60 -6.45
C ASN A 60 -18.71 3.67 -6.96
N LEU A 61 -17.63 3.24 -7.58
CA LEU A 61 -16.67 4.14 -8.22
C LEU A 61 -17.18 4.50 -9.62
N ASP A 62 -17.23 5.79 -9.92
CA ASP A 62 -17.49 6.26 -11.28
C ASP A 62 -16.24 6.12 -12.16
N GLU A 63 -16.39 6.35 -13.47
CA GLU A 63 -15.31 6.20 -14.45
C GLU A 63 -14.10 7.09 -14.13
N GLN A 64 -14.35 8.30 -13.61
CA GLN A 64 -13.28 9.22 -13.23
C GLN A 64 -12.51 8.69 -12.02
N ALA A 65 -13.21 8.24 -10.98
CA ALA A 65 -12.59 7.70 -9.78
C ALA A 65 -11.81 6.41 -10.07
N LEU A 66 -12.30 5.57 -10.99
CA LEU A 66 -11.55 4.41 -11.48
C LEU A 66 -10.26 4.83 -12.18
N HIS A 67 -10.31 5.85 -13.06
CA HIS A 67 -9.12 6.35 -13.74
C HIS A 67 -8.09 6.92 -12.76
N GLU A 68 -8.52 7.74 -11.81
CA GLU A 68 -7.67 8.25 -10.73
C GLU A 68 -7.06 7.11 -9.90
N LEU A 69 -7.83 6.04 -9.64
CA LEU A 69 -7.35 4.87 -8.91
C LEU A 69 -6.25 4.14 -9.69
N PHE A 70 -6.40 3.97 -11.00
CA PHE A 70 -5.35 3.38 -11.84
C PHE A 70 -4.06 4.19 -11.81
N ASP A 71 -4.14 5.50 -11.97
CA ASP A 71 -2.97 6.38 -11.90
C ASP A 71 -2.29 6.27 -10.53
N HIS A 72 -3.08 6.22 -9.46
CA HIS A 72 -2.56 6.05 -8.10
C HIS A 72 -1.88 4.69 -7.91
N LEU A 73 -2.49 3.59 -8.37
CA LEU A 73 -1.89 2.25 -8.32
C LEU A 73 -0.55 2.18 -9.06
N LEU A 74 -0.47 2.82 -10.24
CA LEU A 74 0.77 2.90 -11.01
C LEU A 74 1.85 3.68 -10.27
N ALA A 75 1.50 4.83 -9.69
CA ALA A 75 2.43 5.64 -8.90
C ALA A 75 2.94 4.87 -7.67
N VAL A 76 2.06 4.15 -6.98
CA VAL A 76 2.43 3.32 -5.82
C VAL A 76 3.41 2.22 -6.23
N ARG A 77 3.10 1.47 -7.30
CA ARG A 77 3.99 0.42 -7.82
C ARG A 77 5.34 0.97 -8.26
N SER A 78 5.36 2.11 -8.96
CA SER A 78 6.59 2.78 -9.39
C SER A 78 7.45 3.20 -8.19
N GLY A 79 6.85 3.82 -7.17
CA GLY A 79 7.56 4.20 -5.95
C GLY A 79 8.11 2.98 -5.20
N LEU A 80 7.34 1.90 -5.12
CA LEU A 80 7.78 0.67 -4.47
C LEU A 80 8.97 0.04 -5.21
N GLN A 81 8.91 -0.01 -6.54
CA GLN A 81 10.01 -0.49 -7.36
C GLN A 81 11.30 0.31 -7.12
N GLN A 82 11.22 1.65 -7.08
CA GLN A 82 12.38 2.49 -6.80
C GLN A 82 13.00 2.19 -5.42
N VAL A 83 12.16 1.98 -4.40
CA VAL A 83 12.63 1.61 -3.06
C VAL A 83 13.30 0.23 -3.04
N GLN A 84 12.79 -0.72 -3.83
CA GLN A 84 13.37 -2.05 -3.97
C GLN A 84 14.68 -2.08 -4.75
N GLU A 85 14.85 -1.19 -5.73
CA GLU A 85 16.09 -1.03 -6.49
C GLU A 85 17.21 -0.38 -5.64
N HIS A 86 16.84 0.37 -4.60
CA HIS A 86 17.74 1.16 -3.75
C HIS A 86 17.52 0.92 -2.24
N PRO A 87 17.65 -0.33 -1.73
CA PRO A 87 17.42 -0.63 -0.34
C PRO A 87 18.44 0.06 0.59
N GLY A 88 17.95 0.66 1.66
CA GLY A 88 18.71 1.43 2.64
C GLY A 88 18.93 2.90 2.30
N GLU A 89 18.57 3.34 1.08
CA GLU A 89 18.61 4.75 0.71
C GLU A 89 17.34 5.47 1.21
N PRO A 90 17.46 6.59 1.93
CA PRO A 90 16.29 7.28 2.49
C PRO A 90 15.48 8.05 1.43
N ASP A 91 16.12 8.56 0.37
CA ASP A 91 15.48 9.46 -0.58
C ASP A 91 14.36 8.78 -1.40
N PRO A 92 14.55 7.58 -2.00
CA PRO A 92 13.49 6.90 -2.73
C PRO A 92 12.27 6.59 -1.85
N LEU A 93 12.50 6.18 -0.61
CA LEU A 93 11.41 5.89 0.33
C LEU A 93 10.73 7.17 0.82
N ALA A 94 11.46 8.27 1.00
CA ALA A 94 10.87 9.54 1.38
C ALA A 94 9.93 10.08 0.28
N GLU A 95 10.31 9.97 -0.99
CA GLU A 95 9.47 10.36 -2.12
C GLU A 95 8.24 9.45 -2.23
N ALA A 96 8.43 8.13 -2.18
CA ALA A 96 7.35 7.16 -2.26
C ALA A 96 6.34 7.31 -1.10
N ALA A 97 6.82 7.35 0.15
CA ALA A 97 5.99 7.59 1.32
C ALA A 97 5.32 8.98 1.26
N GLY A 98 6.00 9.97 0.68
CA GLY A 98 5.47 11.26 0.26
C GLY A 98 4.08 11.16 -0.39
N HIS A 99 4.02 10.34 -1.42
CA HIS A 99 2.81 10.11 -2.21
C HIS A 99 1.81 9.19 -1.51
N TRP A 100 2.27 8.12 -0.85
CA TRP A 100 1.40 7.12 -0.22
C TRP A 100 0.63 7.68 0.97
N LEU A 101 1.25 8.59 1.73
CA LEU A 101 0.67 9.19 2.93
C LEU A 101 -0.18 10.42 2.63
N SER A 102 -0.10 10.97 1.43
CA SER A 102 -0.92 12.11 1.02
C SER A 102 -2.35 11.65 0.69
N PRO A 103 -3.39 12.39 1.12
CA PRO A 103 -4.76 12.08 0.74
C PRO A 103 -4.92 12.07 -0.79
N SER A 104 -5.56 11.02 -1.28
CA SER A 104 -5.86 10.80 -2.69
C SER A 104 -7.31 10.38 -2.88
N LEU A 105 -7.79 10.29 -4.12
CA LEU A 105 -9.08 9.70 -4.47
C LEU A 105 -10.29 10.27 -3.72
N GLY A 106 -10.24 11.56 -3.38
CA GLY A 106 -11.32 12.23 -2.63
C GLY A 106 -11.48 11.74 -1.19
N GLU A 107 -10.38 11.28 -0.56
CA GLU A 107 -10.37 10.79 0.83
C GLU A 107 -11.23 9.53 1.05
N ARG A 108 -11.39 8.71 0.02
CA ARG A 108 -12.19 7.49 0.10
C ARG A 108 -11.47 6.37 0.85
N ASP A 109 -12.26 5.54 1.54
CA ASP A 109 -11.82 4.26 2.10
C ASP A 109 -12.04 3.18 1.05
N LEU A 110 -10.97 2.48 0.67
CA LEU A 110 -10.98 1.49 -0.40
C LEU A 110 -10.02 0.36 -0.07
N PHE A 111 -10.38 -0.88 -0.43
CA PHE A 111 -9.41 -1.96 -0.52
C PHE A 111 -9.38 -2.48 -1.95
N VAL A 112 -8.18 -2.77 -2.46
CA VAL A 112 -7.95 -3.07 -3.87
C VAL A 112 -7.01 -4.25 -3.97
N GLU A 113 -7.35 -5.22 -4.82
CA GLU A 113 -6.48 -6.30 -5.26
C GLU A 113 -6.32 -6.25 -6.77
N LEU A 114 -5.08 -6.44 -7.23
CA LEU A 114 -4.73 -6.52 -8.64
C LEU A 114 -4.10 -7.89 -8.93
N THR A 115 -4.66 -8.59 -9.91
CA THR A 115 -4.19 -9.87 -10.41
C THR A 115 -3.94 -9.76 -11.91
N ILE A 116 -2.83 -10.33 -12.40
CA ILE A 116 -2.58 -10.44 -13.84
C ILE A 116 -3.01 -11.84 -14.30
N ALA A 117 -4.07 -11.89 -15.09
CA ALA A 117 -4.57 -13.12 -15.70
C ALA A 117 -3.98 -13.29 -17.10
N GLY A 118 -3.48 -14.50 -17.39
CA GLY A 118 -2.94 -14.84 -18.71
C GLY A 118 -4.02 -14.99 -19.79
N PRO A 119 -3.63 -15.28 -21.04
CA PRO A 119 -4.53 -15.36 -22.21
C PRO A 119 -5.70 -16.34 -22.07
N ASP A 120 -5.53 -17.36 -21.23
CA ASP A 120 -6.55 -18.37 -20.97
C ASP A 120 -7.57 -17.96 -19.88
N GLY A 121 -7.42 -16.77 -19.29
CA GLY A 121 -8.30 -16.25 -18.24
C GLY A 121 -8.34 -17.11 -16.98
N LYS A 122 -7.34 -17.97 -16.77
CA LYS A 122 -7.25 -18.77 -15.55
C LYS A 122 -6.69 -17.92 -14.43
N ASP A 123 -7.52 -17.79 -13.39
CA ASP A 123 -7.21 -17.11 -12.13
C ASP A 123 -5.85 -17.54 -11.60
N GLN A 124 -4.96 -16.58 -11.39
CA GLN A 124 -3.98 -16.73 -10.33
C GLN A 124 -4.74 -16.46 -9.03
N ASP A 125 -4.90 -17.46 -8.17
CA ASP A 125 -5.58 -17.33 -6.85
C ASP A 125 -4.89 -16.34 -5.90
N THR A 126 -3.80 -15.71 -6.33
CA THR A 126 -2.96 -14.82 -5.53
C THR A 126 -2.87 -13.46 -6.22
N ALA A 127 -3.32 -12.42 -5.52
CA ALA A 127 -3.14 -11.04 -5.95
C ALA A 127 -1.63 -10.73 -6.03
N GLU A 128 -1.19 -10.11 -7.12
CA GLU A 128 0.19 -9.62 -7.26
C GLU A 128 0.42 -8.36 -6.43
N PHE A 129 -0.66 -7.62 -6.21
CA PHE A 129 -0.63 -6.36 -5.49
C PHE A 129 -1.94 -6.18 -4.73
N SER A 130 -1.86 -5.81 -3.46
CA SER A 130 -3.01 -5.38 -2.66
C SER A 130 -2.73 -4.03 -2.02
N MET A 131 -3.74 -3.17 -1.94
CA MET A 131 -3.63 -1.86 -1.32
C MET A 131 -4.88 -1.53 -0.52
N GLY A 132 -4.68 -1.05 0.70
CA GLY A 132 -5.73 -0.49 1.54
C GLY A 132 -5.55 1.02 1.66
N LEU A 133 -6.61 1.77 1.39
CA LEU A 133 -6.72 3.20 1.58
C LEU A 133 -7.72 3.48 2.71
N ILE A 134 -7.33 4.34 3.65
CA ILE A 134 -8.23 4.93 4.65
C ILE A 134 -8.06 6.44 4.57
N GLN A 135 -9.18 7.16 4.42
CA GLN A 135 -9.23 8.60 4.16
C GLN A 135 -8.35 8.99 2.97
N GLY A 136 -8.32 8.13 1.94
CA GLY A 136 -7.48 8.32 0.74
C GLY A 136 -5.98 8.14 0.96
N ARG A 137 -5.53 7.68 2.13
CA ARG A 137 -4.13 7.44 2.46
C ARG A 137 -3.82 5.95 2.49
N ALA A 138 -2.67 5.55 1.97
CA ALA A 138 -2.25 4.16 2.03
C ALA A 138 -1.97 3.73 3.47
N VAL A 139 -2.69 2.71 3.92
CA VAL A 139 -2.47 2.03 5.21
C VAL A 139 -1.96 0.61 5.04
N LEU A 140 -2.01 0.09 3.82
CA LEU A 140 -1.49 -1.21 3.41
C LEU A 140 -1.06 -1.13 1.95
N ILE A 141 0.16 -1.59 1.64
CA ILE A 141 0.59 -1.95 0.29
C ILE A 141 1.28 -3.30 0.42
N SER A 142 0.84 -4.31 -0.31
CA SER A 142 1.37 -5.67 -0.23
C SER A 142 1.68 -6.17 -1.63
N THR A 143 2.87 -6.74 -1.80
CA THR A 143 3.28 -7.52 -2.97
C THR A 143 3.91 -8.84 -2.49
N ASP A 144 4.42 -9.64 -3.41
CA ASP A 144 5.24 -10.83 -3.11
C ASP A 144 6.56 -10.49 -2.38
N THR A 145 7.05 -9.27 -2.53
CA THR A 145 8.40 -8.84 -2.16
C THR A 145 8.40 -7.67 -1.18
N ALA A 146 7.25 -7.09 -0.88
CA ALA A 146 7.15 -5.97 0.04
C ALA A 146 5.84 -5.93 0.82
N LEU A 147 5.91 -5.38 2.02
CA LEU A 147 4.74 -5.10 2.85
C LEU A 147 4.91 -3.76 3.56
N PHE A 148 4.15 -2.77 3.12
CA PHE A 148 3.95 -1.50 3.79
C PHE A 148 2.68 -1.55 4.63
N THR A 149 2.71 -1.03 5.86
CA THR A 149 1.49 -0.87 6.66
C THR A 149 1.59 0.24 7.70
N ARG A 150 0.44 0.83 8.05
CA ARG A 150 0.31 1.73 9.20
C ARG A 150 0.37 0.93 10.51
N LEU A 151 1.31 1.28 11.38
CA LEU A 151 1.48 0.63 12.69
C LEU A 151 0.65 1.31 13.78
N GLN A 152 0.61 2.64 13.72
CA GLN A 152 -0.17 3.53 14.59
C GLN A 152 -0.17 4.92 13.94
N ASP A 153 -0.86 5.88 14.53
CA ASP A 153 -0.92 7.26 14.02
C ASP A 153 0.51 7.85 13.83
N GLY A 154 0.80 8.30 12.62
CA GLY A 154 2.10 8.85 12.23
C GLY A 154 3.28 7.87 12.25
N LEU A 155 3.04 6.55 12.32
CA LEU A 155 4.10 5.53 12.23
C LEU A 155 3.73 4.39 11.28
N PHE A 156 4.61 4.14 10.32
CA PHE A 156 4.43 3.16 9.27
C PHE A 156 5.65 2.23 9.21
N GLY A 157 5.42 0.99 8.79
CA GLY A 157 6.45 -0.01 8.56
C GLY A 157 6.50 -0.40 7.10
N LEU A 158 7.70 -0.65 6.57
CA LEU A 158 7.91 -1.28 5.27
C LEU A 158 8.88 -2.45 5.44
N ALA A 159 8.46 -3.66 5.12
CA ALA A 159 9.35 -4.82 5.02
C ALA A 159 9.66 -5.08 3.53
N LEU A 160 10.92 -5.32 3.21
CA LEU A 160 11.39 -5.73 1.88
C LEU A 160 12.02 -7.12 1.98
N ALA A 161 11.53 -8.07 1.19
CA ALA A 161 12.02 -9.45 1.19
C ALA A 161 13.53 -9.48 0.91
N GLY A 162 14.30 -10.17 1.77
CA GLY A 162 15.76 -10.29 1.65
C GLY A 162 16.58 -9.07 2.07
N GLU A 163 16.03 -7.86 2.02
CA GLU A 163 16.80 -6.61 2.17
C GLU A 163 16.81 -6.03 3.58
N GLY A 164 15.63 -5.91 4.20
CA GLY A 164 15.46 -5.45 5.57
C GLY A 164 14.08 -4.86 5.81
N SER A 165 14.01 -3.92 6.75
CA SER A 165 12.78 -3.20 7.06
C SER A 165 13.02 -1.72 7.38
N TYR A 166 12.04 -0.89 7.08
CA TYR A 166 11.99 0.52 7.44
C TYR A 166 10.91 0.80 8.47
N LEU A 167 11.20 1.77 9.33
CA LEU A 167 10.20 2.54 10.05
C LEU A 167 10.15 3.93 9.45
N VAL A 168 8.94 4.39 9.14
CA VAL A 168 8.65 5.68 8.54
C VAL A 168 7.77 6.46 9.51
N GLU A 169 8.25 7.58 10.02
CA GLU A 169 7.51 8.45 10.92
C GLU A 169 7.01 9.68 10.17
N ASP A 170 5.69 9.91 10.16
CA ASP A 170 5.12 11.19 9.74
C ASP A 170 4.94 12.09 10.96
N LEU A 171 5.75 13.16 11.00
CA LEU A 171 5.77 14.09 12.13
C LEU A 171 4.56 15.03 12.16
N GLU A 172 3.81 15.18 11.07
CA GLU A 172 2.63 16.04 11.02
C GLU A 172 1.40 15.36 11.64
N GLU A 173 1.34 14.02 11.60
CA GLU A 173 0.27 13.21 12.20
C GLU A 173 0.48 12.90 13.69
N ARG A 174 1.68 13.16 14.24
CA ARG A 174 1.91 12.96 15.67
C ARG A 174 1.15 14.02 16.47
N PRO A 175 0.31 13.64 17.48
CA PRO A 175 -0.20 14.61 18.43
C PRO A 175 1.01 15.25 19.12
N VAL A 176 1.21 16.54 18.87
CA VAL A 176 2.29 17.29 19.50
C VAL A 176 1.98 17.33 20.99
N LEU A 177 2.59 16.43 21.76
CA LEU A 177 2.66 16.54 23.21
C LEU A 177 3.52 17.77 23.53
N ARG A 178 2.92 18.96 23.42
CA ARG A 178 3.50 20.17 23.97
C ARG A 178 3.47 20.00 25.48
N LYS A 179 4.65 19.79 26.09
CA LYS A 179 4.83 19.98 27.52
C LYS A 179 4.25 21.33 27.88
N ALA A 180 3.18 21.34 28.69
CA ALA A 180 2.81 22.52 29.44
C ALA A 180 4.03 22.87 30.32
N SER A 181 4.68 23.98 29.97
CA SER A 181 5.71 24.62 30.81
C SER A 181 5.06 25.82 31.48
#